data_AF-A0AAN6EB75-F1
#
_entry.id   AF-A0AAN6EB75-F1
#
_cell.length_a   1.000
_cell.length_b   1.000
_cell.length_c   1.000
_cell.angle_alpha   90.00
_cell.angle_beta   90.00
_cell.angle_gamma   90.00
#
_symmetry.space_group_name_H-M   'P 1'
#
loop_
_entity.id
_entity.type
_entity.pdbx_description
1 polymer ?
#
loop_
_entity_poly.entity_id
_entity_poly.type
_entity_poly.pdbx_seq_one_letter_code
_entity_poly.pdbx_strand_id
1 'polypeptide(L)' 'PEDCLVFEDAENGVEAARSARMSSVWVQDLRFAGDGPVESMATEHITSLLEFDPVKYGLPAYD' A
#
# COMPACT_ATOMS: atom_id res chain seq x y z
N PRO A 1 -2.31 -15.26 -5.39
CA PRO A 1 -2.37 -13.79 -5.23
C PRO A 1 -1.85 -13.32 -3.87
N GLU A 2 -1.94 -14.14 -2.82
CA GLU A 2 -1.50 -13.78 -1.47
C GLU A 2 0.00 -13.45 -1.38
N ASP A 3 0.82 -14.00 -2.30
CA ASP A 3 2.25 -13.65 -2.47
C ASP A 3 2.49 -12.41 -3.37
N CYS A 4 1.46 -11.63 -3.68
CA CYS A 4 1.58 -10.40 -4.47
C CYS A 4 1.51 -9.18 -3.56
N LEU A 5 2.51 -8.29 -3.69
CA LEU A 5 2.54 -6.96 -3.07
C LEU A 5 2.18 -5.91 -4.13
N VAL A 6 1.11 -5.17 -3.89
CA VAL A 6 0.61 -4.12 -4.77
C VAL A 6 0.95 -2.75 -4.20
N PHE A 7 1.35 -1.81 -5.06
CA PHE A 7 1.48 -0.40 -4.71
C PHE A 7 0.39 0.37 -5.44
N GLU A 8 -0.40 1.13 -4.70
CA GLU A 8 -1.51 1.92 -5.23
C GLU A 8 -1.46 3.32 -4.64
N ASP A 9 -1.94 4.32 -5.38
CA ASP A 9 -2.08 5.70 -4.92
C ASP A 9 -3.55 6.08 -4.66
N ALA A 10 -4.50 5.30 -5.20
CA ALA A 10 -5.93 5.56 -5.12
C ALA A 10 -6.71 4.52 -4.29
N GLU A 11 -7.78 4.97 -3.65
CA GLU A 11 -8.61 4.17 -2.75
C GLU A 11 -9.21 2.92 -3.42
N ASN A 12 -9.70 3.07 -4.65
CA ASN A 12 -10.28 1.96 -5.42
C ASN A 12 -9.26 0.87 -5.76
N GLY A 13 -7.98 1.23 -5.94
CA GLY A 13 -6.89 0.29 -6.14
C GLY A 13 -6.62 -0.55 -4.87
N VAL A 14 -6.61 0.10 -3.71
CA VAL A 14 -6.49 -0.56 -2.40
C VAL A 14 -7.66 -1.53 -2.15
N GLU A 15 -8.90 -1.11 -2.44
CA GLU A 15 -10.08 -1.96 -2.33
C GLU A 15 -10.02 -3.18 -3.26
N ALA A 16 -9.51 -2.99 -4.48
CA ALA A 16 -9.33 -4.07 -5.45
C ALA A 16 -8.28 -5.08 -4.98
N ALA A 17 -7.13 -4.62 -4.47
CA ALA A 17 -6.08 -5.47 -3.92
C ALA A 17 -6.59 -6.31 -2.73
N ARG A 18 -7.29 -5.67 -1.79
CA ARG A 18 -7.93 -6.36 -0.65
C ARG A 18 -8.92 -7.41 -1.13
N SER A 19 -9.79 -7.06 -2.09
CA SER A 19 -10.79 -7.99 -2.66
C SER A 19 -10.13 -9.18 -3.36
N ALA A 20 -8.95 -8.98 -3.95
CA ALA A 20 -8.13 -10.02 -4.56
C ALA A 20 -7.27 -10.83 -3.56
N ARG A 21 -7.35 -10.52 -2.25
CA ARG A 21 -6.50 -11.09 -1.18
C ARG A 21 -5.00 -10.87 -1.42
N MET A 22 -4.64 -9.69 -1.92
CA MET A 22 -3.25 -9.25 -2.06
C MET A 22 -2.89 -8.30 -0.92
N SER A 23 -1.60 -8.23 -0.57
CA SER A 23 -1.09 -7.17 0.31
C SER A 23 -0.97 -5.87 -0.49
N SER A 24 -1.26 -4.73 0.13
CA SER A 24 -1.16 -3.42 -0.53
C SER A 24 -0.43 -2.39 0.31
N VAL A 25 0.48 -1.66 -0.31
CA VAL A 25 1.11 -0.46 0.22
C VAL A 25 0.44 0.74 -0.45
N TRP A 26 -0.32 1.50 0.32
CA TRP A 26 -0.96 2.70 -0.17
C TRP A 26 0.02 3.88 -0.09
N VAL A 27 0.40 4.42 -1.25
CA VAL A 27 1.25 5.60 -1.39
C VAL A 27 0.36 6.84 -1.45
N GLN A 28 -0.08 7.30 -0.28
CA GLN A 28 -1.09 8.34 -0.19
C GLN A 28 -0.51 9.71 -0.56
N ASP A 29 -1.14 10.36 -1.53
CA ASP A 29 -0.90 11.78 -1.80
C ASP A 29 -1.70 12.64 -0.81
N LEU A 30 -0.98 13.32 0.07
CA LEU A 30 -1.55 14.14 1.14
C LEU A 30 -2.44 15.29 0.64
N ARG A 31 -2.35 15.67 -0.64
CA ARG A 31 -3.25 16.66 -1.26
C ARG A 31 -4.70 16.17 -1.33
N PHE A 32 -4.88 14.85 -1.29
CA PHE A 32 -6.18 14.18 -1.35
C PHE A 32 -6.50 13.41 -0.07
N ALA A 33 -5.77 13.66 1.03
CA ALA A 33 -6.04 13.05 2.32
C ALA A 33 -7.43 13.49 2.82
N GLY A 34 -8.39 12.57 2.79
CA GLY A 34 -9.67 12.67 3.49
C GLY A 34 -9.75 11.57 4.54
N ASP A 35 -10.56 11.78 5.59
CA ASP A 35 -10.77 10.84 6.71
C ASP A 35 -11.65 9.64 6.29
N GLY A 36 -11.29 8.96 5.20
CA GLY A 36 -12.04 7.86 4.61
C GLY A 36 -11.75 6.50 5.27
N PRO A 37 -12.72 5.55 5.25
CA PRO A 37 -12.55 4.21 5.84
C PRO A 37 -11.48 3.35 5.16
N VAL A 38 -10.95 3.79 4.02
CA VAL A 38 -9.93 3.11 3.20
C VAL A 38 -8.61 2.97 3.96
N GLU A 39 -8.36 3.85 4.92
CA GLU A 39 -7.18 3.75 5.77
C GLU A 39 -7.10 2.43 6.55
N SER A 40 -8.23 1.79 6.81
CA SER A 40 -8.25 0.49 7.49
C SER A 40 -8.06 -0.71 6.56
N MET A 41 -7.94 -0.47 5.24
CA MET A 41 -7.98 -1.51 4.21
C MET A 41 -6.62 -1.85 3.60
N ALA A 42 -5.66 -0.92 3.62
CA ALA A 42 -4.31 -1.18 3.16
C ALA A 42 -3.48 -1.96 4.19
N THR A 43 -2.44 -2.66 3.74
CA THR A 43 -1.49 -3.36 4.62
C THR A 43 -0.52 -2.38 5.28
N GLU A 44 -0.07 -1.37 4.54
CA GLU A 44 0.82 -0.32 5.01
C GLU A 44 0.52 0.99 4.28
N HIS A 45 0.75 2.11 4.97
CA HIS A 45 0.60 3.44 4.42
C HIS A 45 1.94 4.14 4.41
N ILE A 46 2.26 4.75 3.28
CA ILE A 46 3.42 5.62 3.10
C ILE A 46 3.00 6.84 2.30
N THR A 47 3.75 7.94 2.41
CA THR A 47 3.48 9.17 1.64
C THR A 47 4.39 9.30 0.43
N SER A 48 5.39 8.43 0.33
CA SER A 48 6.34 8.38 -0.77
C SER A 48 6.91 6.97 -0.88
N LEU A 49 7.16 6.50 -2.11
CA LEU A 49 7.85 5.23 -2.34
C LEU A 49 9.26 5.19 -1.73
N LEU A 50 9.86 6.34 -1.43
CA LEU A 50 11.16 6.41 -0.75
C LEU A 50 11.09 5.94 0.71
N GLU A 51 9.90 5.82 1.30
CA GLU A 51 9.67 5.34 2.66
C GLU A 51 9.43 3.83 2.72
N PHE A 52 9.29 3.16 1.57
CA PHE A 52 9.06 1.72 1.52
C PHE A 52 10.26 0.97 2.08
N ASP A 53 10.02 0.01 2.97
CA ASP A 53 11.06 -0.89 3.49
C ASP A 53 10.87 -2.29 2.87
N PRO A 54 11.69 -2.69 1.88
CA PRO A 54 11.55 -3.98 1.22
C PRO A 54 11.74 -5.17 2.17
N VAL A 55 12.49 -5.00 3.27
CA VAL A 55 12.79 -6.10 4.19
C VAL A 55 11.55 -6.55 4.95
N LYS A 56 10.59 -5.66 5.22
CA LYS A 56 9.29 -6.00 5.85
C LYS A 56 8.50 -7.05 5.06
N TYR A 57 8.76 -7.15 3.76
CA TYR A 57 8.07 -8.07 2.83
C TYR A 57 8.99 -9.19 2.34
N GLY A 58 10.14 -9.41 3.00
CA GLY A 58 11.09 -10.47 2.65
C GLY A 58 11.91 -10.20 1.38
N LEU A 59 11.93 -8.95 0.89
CA LEU A 59 12.77 -8.53 -0.22
C LEU A 59 14.14 -8.03 0.30
N PRO A 60 15.20 -8.03 -0.54
CA PRO A 60 16.51 -7.48 -0.15
C PRO A 60 16.41 -6.01 0.25
N ALA A 61 17.26 -5.59 1.21
CA ALA A 61 17.39 -4.19 1.58
C ALA A 61 17.93 -3.34 0.41
N TYR A 62 17.66 -2.04 0.44
CA TYR A 62 18.34 -1.08 -0.44
C TYR A 62 19.84 -0.99 -0.11
N ASP A 63 20.62 -0.48 -1.06
CA ASP A 63 22.06 -0.22 -0.93
C ASP A 63 22.38 0.93 0.04
#